data_AF-A0A967YD23-F1
#
_entry.id   AF-A0A967YD23-F1
#
_cell.length_a   1.000
_cell.length_b   1.000
_cell.length_c   1.000
_cell.angle_alpha   90.00
_cell.angle_beta   90.00
_cell.angle_gamma   90.00
#
_symmetry.space_group_name_H-M   'P 1'
#
loop_
_entity.id
_entity.type
_entity.pdbx_description
1 polymer ?
#
loop_
_entity_poly.entity_id
_entity_poly.type
_entity_poly.pdbx_seq_one_letter_code
_entity_poly.pdbx_strand_id
1 'polypeptide(L)'
;MSKAAKAEDRSTEKRVLTVAREMASTFQSVGDYTCDVETLFYQGGQHGTGYERYRFKFYFKRKKKIRVDFSEPYPGTIVIYNEGKEEATVIPFGFMPGLKFSLSLKNPMVMTPSGQRLDQTDMGYFIDFVFRSLKKIGQGDGEFREESEKITFFMNALDHVNREKM
;
A
#
# COMPACT_ATOMS: atom_id res chain seq x y z
N MET A 1 -15.51 2.93 33.04
CA MET A 1 -14.70 1.81 32.49
C MET A 1 -14.04 1.04 33.62
N SER A 2 -14.14 -0.29 33.64
CA SER A 2 -13.53 -1.16 34.65
C SER A 2 -12.01 -1.26 34.47
N LYS A 3 -11.28 -1.50 35.56
CA LYS A 3 -9.82 -1.71 35.59
C LYS A 3 -9.37 -2.90 34.71
N ALA A 4 -10.25 -3.89 34.51
CA ALA A 4 -10.03 -5.04 33.64
C ALA A 4 -10.02 -4.66 32.15
N ALA A 5 -11.01 -3.88 31.69
CA ALA A 5 -11.09 -3.42 30.30
C ALA A 5 -9.86 -2.58 29.90
N LYS A 6 -9.35 -1.75 30.81
CA LYS A 6 -8.15 -0.92 30.59
C LYS A 6 -6.83 -1.69 30.59
N ALA A 7 -6.83 -2.94 31.09
CA ALA A 7 -5.67 -3.82 31.10
C ALA A 7 -5.63 -4.72 29.85
N GLU A 8 -6.79 -5.18 29.39
CA GLU A 8 -6.97 -5.93 28.16
C GLU A 8 -6.61 -5.07 26.93
N ASP A 9 -7.15 -3.84 26.85
CA ASP A 9 -6.83 -2.84 25.83
C ASP A 9 -5.31 -2.58 25.69
N ARG A 10 -4.60 -2.43 26.82
CA ARG A 10 -3.15 -2.21 26.84
C ARG A 10 -2.30 -3.44 26.47
N SER A 11 -2.83 -4.65 26.65
CA SER A 11 -2.15 -5.89 26.24
C SER A 11 -2.22 -6.04 24.73
N THR A 12 -3.41 -5.78 24.19
CA THR A 12 -3.71 -5.78 22.77
C THR A 12 -2.88 -4.75 22.00
N GLU A 13 -2.77 -3.52 22.51
CA GLU A 13 -1.92 -2.47 21.93
C GLU A 13 -0.48 -2.90 21.73
N LYS A 14 0.07 -3.60 22.73
CA LYS A 14 1.43 -4.14 22.66
C LYS A 14 1.55 -5.23 21.60
N ARG A 15 0.53 -6.07 21.39
CA ARG A 15 0.58 -7.16 20.39
C ARG A 15 0.58 -6.62 18.96
N VAL A 16 -0.27 -5.66 18.61
CA VAL A 16 -0.30 -5.10 17.24
C VAL A 16 0.99 -4.37 16.91
N LEU A 17 1.51 -3.60 17.87
CA LEU A 17 2.81 -2.96 17.71
C LEU A 17 3.93 -3.99 17.58
N THR A 18 3.83 -5.15 18.24
CA THR A 18 4.76 -6.27 18.04
C THR A 18 4.64 -6.85 16.64
N VAL A 19 3.44 -7.14 16.14
CA VAL A 19 3.22 -7.63 14.76
C VAL A 19 3.77 -6.64 13.73
N ALA A 20 3.49 -5.35 13.87
CA ALA A 20 4.01 -4.32 12.95
C ALA A 20 5.56 -4.25 13.00
N ARG A 21 6.17 -4.39 14.18
CA ARG A 21 7.64 -4.47 14.32
C ARG A 21 8.21 -5.74 13.68
N GLU A 22 7.54 -6.88 13.84
CA GLU A 22 7.94 -8.15 13.22
C GLU A 22 7.83 -8.07 11.70
N MET A 23 6.75 -7.48 11.16
CA MET A 23 6.61 -7.19 9.73
C MET A 23 7.78 -6.33 9.23
N ALA A 24 8.08 -5.23 9.93
CA ALA A 24 9.19 -4.35 9.58
C ALA A 24 10.55 -5.07 9.64
N SER A 25 10.80 -5.84 10.69
CA SER A 25 12.05 -6.60 10.85
C SER A 25 12.18 -7.70 9.79
N THR A 26 11.10 -8.40 9.46
CA THR A 26 11.08 -9.42 8.41
C THR A 26 11.36 -8.78 7.05
N PHE A 27 10.73 -7.64 6.76
CA PHE A 27 10.90 -6.92 5.51
C PHE A 27 12.34 -6.42 5.30
N GLN A 28 13.11 -6.16 6.37
CA GLN A 28 14.53 -5.81 6.24
C GLN A 28 15.39 -6.90 5.60
N SER A 29 14.98 -8.16 5.75
CA SER A 29 15.64 -9.31 5.11
C SER A 29 15.22 -9.51 3.65
N VAL A 30 14.14 -8.87 3.22
CA VAL A 30 13.66 -8.94 1.84
C VAL A 30 14.59 -8.14 0.93
N GLY A 31 15.14 -8.83 -0.07
CA GLY A 31 15.96 -8.22 -1.12
C GLY A 31 15.10 -7.64 -2.24
N ASP A 32 15.35 -8.10 -3.45
CA ASP A 32 14.48 -7.84 -4.60
C ASP A 32 13.33 -8.87 -4.58
N TYR A 33 12.12 -8.46 -4.96
CA TYR A 33 11.00 -9.38 -5.08
C TYR A 33 10.18 -9.12 -6.33
N THR A 34 9.44 -10.14 -6.74
CA THR A 34 8.49 -10.08 -7.85
C THR A 34 7.22 -10.80 -7.44
N CYS A 35 6.07 -10.21 -7.71
CA CYS A 35 4.78 -10.81 -7.44
C CYS A 35 3.78 -10.48 -8.55
N ASP A 36 2.82 -11.38 -8.74
CA ASP A 36 1.62 -11.08 -9.49
C ASP A 36 0.62 -10.41 -8.53
N VAL A 37 0.04 -9.30 -8.97
CA VAL A 37 -0.85 -8.47 -8.16
C VAL A 37 -2.19 -8.37 -8.86
N GLU A 38 -3.26 -8.62 -8.10
CA GLU A 38 -4.63 -8.29 -8.48
C GLU A 38 -5.14 -7.23 -7.49
N THR A 39 -5.71 -6.15 -8.02
CA THR A 39 -6.33 -5.10 -7.20
C THR A 39 -7.75 -4.84 -7.68
N LEU A 40 -8.67 -4.73 -6.73
CA LEU A 40 -10.09 -4.45 -6.97
C LEU A 40 -10.44 -3.11 -6.32
N PHE A 41 -10.89 -2.14 -7.11
CA PHE A 41 -11.33 -0.83 -6.64
C PHE A 41 -12.85 -0.73 -6.73
N TYR A 42 -13.54 -0.76 -5.60
CA TYR A 42 -15.00 -0.74 -5.54
C TYR A 42 -15.55 0.69 -5.69
N GLN A 43 -16.45 0.88 -6.66
CA GLN A 43 -17.11 2.17 -6.91
C GLN A 43 -18.27 2.36 -5.91
N GLY A 44 -18.27 3.43 -5.12
CA GLY A 44 -19.33 3.68 -4.13
C GLY A 44 -19.16 2.97 -2.77
N GLY A 45 -17.96 2.45 -2.48
CA GLY A 45 -17.67 1.78 -1.21
C GLY A 45 -18.22 0.36 -1.12
N GLN A 46 -18.38 -0.19 0.10
CA GLN A 46 -18.81 -1.58 0.32
C GLN A 46 -20.20 -1.94 -0.24
N HIS A 47 -21.04 -0.94 -0.59
CA HIS A 47 -22.38 -1.13 -1.14
C HIS A 47 -22.45 -0.85 -2.66
N GLY A 48 -21.29 -0.65 -3.29
CA GLY A 48 -21.15 -0.45 -4.72
C GLY A 48 -21.47 -1.71 -5.53
N THR A 49 -22.07 -1.54 -6.70
CA THR A 49 -22.37 -2.65 -7.63
C THR A 49 -21.29 -2.86 -8.70
N GLY A 50 -20.27 -2.00 -8.75
CA GLY A 50 -19.17 -2.05 -9.72
C GLY A 50 -17.80 -2.01 -9.07
N TYR A 51 -16.81 -2.64 -9.71
CA TYR A 51 -15.40 -2.53 -9.34
C TYR A 51 -14.54 -2.40 -10.60
N GLU A 52 -13.44 -1.68 -10.48
CA GLU A 52 -12.35 -1.73 -11.46
C GLU A 52 -11.33 -2.77 -11.03
N ARG A 53 -10.89 -3.60 -11.96
CA ARG A 53 -9.88 -4.62 -11.73
C ARG A 53 -8.60 -4.25 -12.45
N TYR A 54 -7.49 -4.39 -11.73
CA TYR A 54 -6.15 -4.23 -12.26
C TYR A 54 -5.37 -5.52 -12.00
N ARG A 55 -4.71 -6.00 -13.04
CA ARG A 55 -3.78 -7.13 -12.94
C ARG A 55 -2.46 -6.73 -13.54
N PHE A 56 -1.39 -7.00 -12.79
CA PHE A 56 -0.05 -6.62 -13.21
C PHE A 56 1.00 -7.44 -12.49
N LYS A 57 2.17 -7.51 -13.12
CA LYS A 57 3.37 -8.05 -12.48
C LYS A 57 4.17 -6.92 -11.86
N PHE A 58 4.41 -7.02 -10.57
CA PHE A 58 5.12 -6.02 -9.78
C PHE A 58 6.54 -6.48 -9.50
N TYR A 59 7.51 -5.63 -9.83
CA TYR A 59 8.92 -5.86 -9.57
C TYR A 59 9.43 -4.78 -8.62
N PHE A 60 9.97 -5.22 -7.49
CA PHE A 60 10.61 -4.36 -6.52
C PHE A 60 12.10 -4.66 -6.44
N LYS A 61 12.90 -3.59 -6.45
CA LYS A 61 14.28 -3.67 -5.98
C LYS A 61 14.46 -2.84 -4.73
N ARG A 62 15.29 -3.32 -3.79
CA ARG A 62 15.52 -2.70 -2.47
C ARG A 62 15.89 -1.21 -2.48
N LYS A 63 16.45 -0.70 -3.59
CA LYS A 63 16.68 0.75 -3.83
C LYS A 63 15.45 1.46 -4.43
N LYS A 64 14.26 1.05 -4.00
CA LYS A 64 12.90 1.34 -4.53
C LYS A 64 12.85 1.62 -6.03
N LYS A 65 13.44 0.72 -6.81
CA LYS A 65 13.15 0.65 -8.24
C LYS A 65 11.91 -0.21 -8.40
N ILE A 66 10.82 0.43 -8.78
CA ILE A 66 9.53 -0.23 -9.00
C ILE A 66 9.32 -0.35 -10.50
N ARG A 67 8.91 -1.53 -10.95
CA ARG A 67 8.40 -1.74 -12.30
C ARG A 67 7.05 -2.45 -12.21
N VAL A 68 6.10 -1.98 -12.98
CA VAL A 68 4.76 -2.55 -13.09
C VAL A 68 4.51 -2.89 -14.55
N ASP A 69 4.25 -4.16 -14.82
CA ASP A 69 3.88 -4.64 -16.16
C ASP A 69 2.39 -4.99 -16.14
N PHE A 70 1.56 -4.17 -16.79
CA PHE A 70 0.11 -4.35 -16.79
C PHE A 70 -0.32 -5.45 -17.76
N SER A 71 -1.21 -6.32 -17.27
CA SER A 71 -2.00 -7.26 -18.07
C SER A 71 -3.45 -6.79 -18.22
N GLU A 72 -4.02 -6.19 -17.19
CA GLU A 72 -5.36 -5.58 -17.22
C GLU A 72 -5.35 -4.24 -16.44
N PRO A 73 -6.04 -3.18 -16.93
CA PRO A 73 -6.76 -3.08 -18.20
C PRO A 73 -5.88 -2.68 -19.40
N TYR A 74 -4.59 -2.38 -19.17
CA TYR A 74 -3.68 -1.83 -20.18
C TYR A 74 -2.59 -2.84 -20.59
N PRO A 75 -2.93 -3.88 -21.37
CA PRO A 75 -1.99 -4.96 -21.68
C PRO A 75 -0.74 -4.43 -22.39
N GLY A 76 0.43 -4.81 -21.86
CA GLY A 76 1.72 -4.42 -22.42
C GLY A 76 2.18 -3.02 -22.01
N THR A 77 1.42 -2.30 -21.18
CA THR A 77 1.89 -1.05 -20.57
C THR A 77 2.87 -1.36 -19.45
N ILE A 78 4.01 -0.67 -19.46
CA ILE A 78 5.07 -0.78 -18.44
C ILE A 78 5.24 0.58 -17.78
N VAL A 79 5.21 0.60 -16.44
CA VAL A 79 5.51 1.79 -15.64
C VAL A 79 6.75 1.53 -14.80
N ILE A 80 7.73 2.44 -14.86
CA ILE A 80 9.00 2.32 -14.16
C ILE A 80 9.23 3.55 -13.29
N TYR A 81 9.46 3.32 -12.01
CA TYR A 81 9.85 4.31 -11.03
C TYR A 81 11.23 3.99 -10.44
N ASN A 82 12.00 5.04 -10.16
CA ASN A 82 13.25 4.93 -9.41
C ASN A 82 13.18 5.90 -8.23
N GLU A 83 13.63 5.45 -7.06
CA GLU A 83 13.62 6.21 -5.82
C GLU A 83 14.18 7.63 -5.98
N GLY A 84 13.51 8.60 -5.35
CA GLY A 84 13.93 10.01 -5.35
C GLY A 84 13.55 10.79 -6.60
N LYS A 85 12.94 10.15 -7.61
CA LYS A 85 12.38 10.87 -8.77
C LYS A 85 10.97 11.39 -8.49
N GLU A 86 10.62 12.50 -9.10
CA GLU A 86 9.25 13.05 -9.08
C GLU A 86 8.40 12.53 -10.24
N GLU A 87 8.99 11.74 -11.12
CA GLU A 87 8.37 11.22 -12.35
C GLU A 87 8.60 9.72 -12.50
N ALA A 88 7.62 9.06 -13.12
CA ALA A 88 7.69 7.69 -13.58
C ALA A 88 7.80 7.66 -15.12
N THR A 89 8.52 6.69 -15.64
CA THR A 89 8.55 6.40 -17.08
C THR A 89 7.40 5.46 -17.43
N VAL A 90 6.57 5.86 -18.38
CA VAL A 90 5.47 5.03 -18.92
C VAL A 90 5.78 4.64 -20.36
N ILE A 91 5.70 3.35 -20.63
CA ILE A 91 5.83 2.74 -21.95
C ILE A 91 4.47 2.09 -22.25
N PRO A 92 3.59 2.73 -23.03
CA PRO A 92 2.22 2.24 -23.22
C PRO A 92 2.14 0.95 -24.05
N PHE A 93 3.14 0.71 -24.90
CA PHE A 93 3.18 -0.44 -25.79
C PHE A 93 4.52 -1.17 -25.64
N GLY A 94 4.51 -2.35 -25.03
CA GLY A 94 5.70 -3.19 -24.88
C GLY A 94 6.37 -3.56 -26.21
N PHE A 95 5.62 -3.57 -27.32
CA PHE A 95 6.14 -3.80 -28.67
C PHE A 95 6.81 -2.56 -29.30
N MET A 96 6.63 -1.37 -28.72
CA MET A 96 7.21 -0.12 -29.20
C MET A 96 7.99 0.60 -28.08
N PRO A 97 9.13 0.03 -27.62
CA PRO A 97 9.88 0.56 -26.48
C PRO A 97 10.47 1.97 -26.69
N GLY A 98 10.50 2.44 -27.95
CA GLY A 98 10.89 3.81 -28.28
C GLY A 98 9.86 4.86 -27.86
N LEU A 99 8.58 4.49 -27.72
CA LEU A 99 7.54 5.39 -27.25
C LEU A 99 7.49 5.34 -25.73
N LYS A 100 8.08 6.36 -25.09
CA LYS A 100 8.14 6.50 -23.64
C LYS A 100 7.74 7.91 -23.22
N PHE A 101 6.99 8.00 -22.13
CA PHE A 101 6.55 9.25 -21.53
C PHE A 101 7.14 9.38 -20.13
N SER A 102 7.57 10.59 -19.75
CA SER A 102 7.87 10.90 -18.35
C SER A 102 6.64 11.58 -17.77
N LEU A 103 6.02 10.95 -16.76
CA LEU A 103 4.82 11.46 -16.12
C LEU A 103 5.11 11.73 -14.66
N SER A 104 4.72 12.90 -14.17
CA SER A 104 4.76 13.22 -12.74
C SER A 104 4.08 12.12 -11.93
N LEU A 105 4.62 11.78 -10.75
CA LEU A 105 3.97 10.86 -9.80
C LEU A 105 2.61 11.38 -9.30
N LYS A 106 2.31 12.67 -9.51
CA LYS A 106 1.00 13.29 -9.23
C LYS A 106 0.04 13.21 -10.44
N ASN A 107 0.46 12.63 -11.55
CA ASN A 107 -0.38 12.46 -12.73
C ASN A 107 -1.36 11.28 -12.48
N PRO A 108 -2.69 11.47 -12.68
CA PRO A 108 -3.68 10.42 -12.47
C PRO A 108 -3.41 9.11 -13.23
N MET A 109 -2.69 9.15 -14.36
CA MET A 109 -2.34 7.96 -15.13
C MET A 109 -1.31 7.03 -14.46
N VAL A 110 -0.56 7.53 -13.47
CA VAL A 110 0.44 6.74 -12.71
C VAL A 110 0.10 6.63 -11.23
N MET A 111 -1.08 7.11 -10.85
CA MET A 111 -1.65 6.94 -9.52
C MET A 111 -2.66 5.79 -9.55
N THR A 112 -2.86 5.14 -8.42
CA THR A 112 -3.97 4.20 -8.27
C THR A 112 -5.31 4.96 -8.24
N PRO A 113 -6.43 4.31 -8.57
CA PRO A 113 -7.76 4.90 -8.38
C PRO A 113 -8.03 5.40 -6.94
N SER A 114 -7.36 4.83 -5.93
CA SER A 114 -7.41 5.30 -4.53
C SER A 114 -6.51 6.50 -4.24
N GLY A 115 -5.81 7.04 -5.25
CA GLY A 115 -4.93 8.19 -5.13
C GLY A 115 -3.51 7.88 -4.64
N GLN A 116 -3.10 6.61 -4.57
CA GLN A 116 -1.73 6.27 -4.19
C GLN A 116 -0.79 6.52 -5.35
N ARG A 117 0.33 7.20 -5.09
CA ARG A 117 1.42 7.32 -6.05
C ARG A 117 2.22 6.02 -6.10
N LEU A 118 2.96 5.80 -7.19
CA LEU A 118 3.76 4.59 -7.35
C LEU A 118 4.81 4.39 -6.23
N ASP A 119 5.40 5.47 -5.71
CA ASP A 119 6.33 5.46 -4.56
C ASP A 119 5.66 5.16 -3.21
N GLN A 120 4.34 4.96 -3.21
CA GLN A 120 3.52 4.61 -2.05
C GLN A 120 2.93 3.19 -2.15
N THR A 121 3.36 2.38 -3.12
CA THR A 121 2.76 1.05 -3.39
C THR A 121 3.59 -0.13 -2.89
N ASP A 122 4.85 0.09 -2.48
CA ASP A 122 5.69 -1.00 -1.99
C ASP A 122 5.33 -1.43 -0.56
N MET A 123 5.62 -2.69 -0.22
CA MET A 123 5.29 -3.23 1.11
C MET A 123 6.01 -2.50 2.24
N GLY A 124 7.21 -1.96 1.99
CA GLY A 124 7.93 -1.16 2.97
C GLY A 124 7.18 0.13 3.31
N TYR A 125 6.64 0.81 2.29
CA TYR A 125 5.78 1.97 2.49
C TYR A 125 4.53 1.61 3.31
N PHE A 126 3.86 0.51 2.96
CA PHE A 126 2.67 0.05 3.69
C PHE A 126 2.97 -0.26 5.16
N ILE A 127 4.05 -0.98 5.45
CA ILE A 127 4.47 -1.31 6.82
C ILE A 127 4.75 -0.03 7.62
N ASP A 128 5.46 0.93 7.02
CA ASP A 128 5.77 2.21 7.67
C ASP A 128 4.51 3.05 7.92
N PHE A 129 3.53 3.00 7.01
CA PHE A 129 2.20 3.56 7.23
C PHE A 129 1.50 2.89 8.43
N VAL A 130 1.37 1.57 8.44
CA VAL A 130 0.72 0.82 9.54
C VAL A 130 1.38 1.15 10.88
N PHE A 131 2.71 1.13 10.94
CA PHE A 131 3.44 1.42 12.17
C PHE A 131 3.21 2.84 12.69
N ARG A 132 3.16 3.83 11.80
CA ARG A 132 2.88 5.23 12.18
C ARG A 132 1.43 5.44 12.60
N SER A 133 0.49 4.82 11.90
CA SER A 133 -0.95 4.91 12.22
C SER A 133 -1.26 4.29 13.59
N LEU A 134 -0.69 3.12 13.89
CA LEU A 134 -0.90 2.44 15.17
C LEU A 134 -0.37 3.20 16.37
N LYS A 135 0.65 4.07 16.20
CA LYS A 135 1.11 4.96 17.28
C LYS A 135 0.13 6.09 17.61
N LYS A 136 -0.80 6.41 16.69
CA LYS A 136 -1.72 7.54 16.81
C LYS A 136 -3.11 7.13 17.28
N ILE A 137 -3.50 5.87 17.08
CA ILE A 137 -4.84 5.37 17.42
C ILE A 137 -4.93 5.04 18.91
N GLY A 138 -5.89 5.65 19.61
CA GLY A 138 -6.30 5.20 20.95
C GLY A 138 -7.21 4.00 20.82
N GLN A 139 -6.79 2.83 21.30
CA GLN A 139 -7.40 1.53 20.98
C GLN A 139 -8.76 1.23 21.67
N GLY A 140 -9.40 2.25 22.26
CA GLY A 140 -10.45 2.08 23.27
C GLY A 140 -11.88 1.80 22.80
N ASP A 141 -12.24 2.00 21.53
CA ASP A 141 -13.67 2.14 21.14
C ASP A 141 -14.14 1.17 20.03
N GLY A 142 -13.67 -0.07 20.03
CA GLY A 142 -14.13 -1.10 19.07
C GLY A 142 -13.49 -1.02 17.69
N GLU A 143 -12.48 -0.15 17.56
CA GLU A 143 -11.66 -0.01 16.36
C GLU A 143 -10.65 -1.15 16.17
N PHE A 144 -10.58 -2.08 17.13
CA PHE A 144 -9.65 -3.19 17.14
C PHE A 144 -10.35 -4.50 17.54
N ARG A 145 -10.07 -5.59 16.83
CA ARG A 145 -10.52 -6.96 17.15
C ARG A 145 -9.43 -7.97 16.83
N GLU A 146 -9.16 -8.87 17.78
CA GLU A 146 -8.22 -9.99 17.59
C GLU A 146 -8.96 -11.31 17.78
N GLU A 147 -8.92 -12.13 16.74
CA GLU A 147 -9.38 -13.52 16.69
C GLU A 147 -8.14 -14.43 16.64
N SER A 148 -8.31 -15.75 16.78
CA SER A 148 -7.19 -16.70 16.86
C SER A 148 -6.18 -16.62 15.70
N GLU A 149 -6.64 -16.25 14.51
CA GLU A 149 -5.81 -16.17 13.29
C GLU A 149 -5.87 -14.81 12.59
N LYS A 150 -6.60 -13.84 13.15
CA LYS A 150 -6.91 -12.59 12.45
C LYS A 150 -6.89 -11.40 13.40
N ILE A 151 -6.16 -10.37 13.00
CA ILE A 151 -6.16 -9.07 13.65
C ILE A 151 -6.87 -8.09 12.70
N THR A 152 -7.89 -7.40 13.20
CA THR A 152 -8.66 -6.38 12.49
C THR A 152 -8.52 -5.06 13.22
N PHE A 153 -8.22 -3.99 12.49
CA PHE A 153 -8.19 -2.65 13.03
C PHE A 153 -8.56 -1.61 11.98
N PHE A 154 -9.08 -0.47 12.42
CA PHE A 154 -9.39 0.66 11.54
C PHE A 154 -8.23 1.65 11.51
N MET A 155 -7.99 2.23 10.34
CA MET A 155 -7.03 3.31 10.14
C MET A 155 -7.64 4.33 9.19
N ASN A 156 -7.22 5.59 9.30
CA ASN A 156 -7.59 6.59 8.32
C ASN A 156 -6.82 6.33 7.00
N ALA A 157 -7.53 5.90 5.96
CA ALA A 157 -6.94 5.61 4.66
C ALA A 157 -6.26 6.84 4.02
N LEU A 158 -6.70 8.06 4.36
CA LEU A 158 -6.11 9.29 3.81
C LEU A 158 -4.68 9.53 4.34
N ASP A 159 -4.34 9.00 5.50
CA ASP A 159 -2.98 9.07 6.07
C ASP A 159 -1.98 8.25 5.24
N HIS A 160 -2.45 7.26 4.49
CA HIS A 160 -1.62 6.49 3.56
C HIS A 160 -1.21 7.32 2.33
N VAL A 161 -2.12 8.18 1.86
CA VAL A 161 -1.94 8.97 0.63
C VAL A 161 -1.27 10.31 0.92
N ASN A 162 -1.70 11.00 1.97
CA ASN A 162 -1.31 12.37 2.28
C ASN A 162 -0.10 12.46 3.20
N ARG A 163 1.09 12.19 2.64
CA ARG A 163 2.36 12.33 3.37
C ARG A 163 2.60 13.77 3.88
N GLU A 164 2.05 14.79 3.21
CA GLU A 164 2.29 16.21 3.53
C GLU A 164 1.49 16.75 4.73
N LYS A 165 0.54 15.98 5.29
CA LYS A 165 -0.28 16.41 6.45
C LYS A 165 0.10 15.72 7.76
N MET A 166 1.25 15.04 7.82
CA MET A 166 1.67 14.26 9.00
C MET A 166 3.09 14.57 9.46
#